data_AF-A0A0P7L309-F1
#
_entry.id   AF-A0A0P7L309-F1
#
_cell.length_a   1.000
_cell.length_b   1.000
_cell.length_c   1.000
_cell.angle_alpha   90.00
_cell.angle_beta   90.00
_cell.angle_gamma   90.00
#
_symmetry.space_group_name_H-M   'P 1'
#
loop_
_entity.id
_entity.type
_entity.pdbx_description
1 polymer ?
#
loop_
_entity_poly.entity_id
_entity_poly.type
_entity_poly.pdbx_seq_one_letter_code
_entity_poly.pdbx_strand_id
1 'polypeptide(L)'
;MKNQLIRLIAIVLLGMCVYIDMYQNGELGLMQIFAYVGLLGFTFVIGIPIIFIKNKISLSKKIGLLFISMVIAAVIPFLGFGNLKIILEDHLINKEIEKVDNQYNVELQKDSVFLAFDNHLLVGNKDDLLGNMDKTLLVYDSLGKETKRIKITELAKAAVPYLPLNDKEKETTYFDDMKTQGITYDLLKKINGNDIQLFFRYVTTEVPEDYKYEPDMPSDARDVKFHYDITYSPVLDEKGEFIFNSDTFHLFKNNQSIRVSYKAVGIEAIVAPSSAVLVNEIN
;
A
#
# COMPACT_ATOMS: atom_id res chain seq x y z
N MET A 1 -25.10 -19.19 -36.98
CA MET A 1 -24.69 -17.82 -36.55
C MET A 1 -24.73 -17.63 -35.04
N LYS A 2 -25.82 -18.01 -34.35
CA LYS A 2 -25.99 -17.84 -32.88
C LYS A 2 -24.80 -18.32 -32.03
N ASN A 3 -24.28 -19.53 -32.27
CA ASN A 3 -23.13 -20.07 -31.50
C ASN A 3 -21.78 -19.39 -31.79
N GLN A 4 -21.62 -18.71 -32.93
CA GLN A 4 -20.39 -17.98 -33.24
C GLN A 4 -20.39 -16.59 -32.60
N LEU A 5 -21.56 -15.94 -32.60
CA LEU A 5 -21.76 -14.67 -31.93
C LEU A 5 -21.50 -14.79 -30.42
N ILE A 6 -22.01 -15.85 -29.78
CA ILE A 6 -21.77 -16.12 -28.35
C ILE A 6 -20.27 -16.26 -28.04
N ARG A 7 -19.52 -16.97 -28.91
CA ARG A 7 -18.06 -17.14 -28.73
C ARG A 7 -17.30 -15.84 -28.89
N LEU A 8 -17.67 -15.03 -29.88
CA LEU A 8 -17.06 -13.71 -30.08
C LEU A 8 -17.33 -12.79 -28.88
N ILE A 9 -18.57 -12.77 -28.39
CA ILE A 9 -18.95 -12.02 -27.18
C ILE A 9 -18.13 -12.49 -25.97
N ALA A 10 -17.96 -13.81 -25.78
CA ALA A 10 -17.18 -14.35 -24.67
C ALA A 10 -15.71 -13.92 -24.73
N ILE A 11 -15.07 -13.96 -25.91
CA ILE A 11 -13.68 -13.50 -26.08
C ILE A 11 -13.55 -12.01 -25.75
N VAL A 12 -14.48 -11.19 -26.24
CA VAL A 12 -14.49 -9.74 -26.02
C VAL A 12 -14.70 -9.41 -24.54
N LEU A 13 -15.68 -10.04 -23.87
CA LEU A 13 -15.94 -9.81 -22.45
C LEU A 13 -14.76 -10.24 -21.56
N LEU A 14 -14.17 -11.40 -21.82
CA LEU A 14 -13.01 -11.86 -21.07
C LEU A 14 -11.79 -10.96 -21.30
N GLY A 15 -11.55 -10.54 -22.55
CA GLY A 15 -10.51 -9.58 -22.88
C GLY A 15 -10.72 -8.25 -22.19
N MET A 16 -11.95 -7.73 -22.15
CA MET A 16 -12.30 -6.51 -21.42
C MET A 16 -12.02 -6.64 -19.93
N CYS A 17 -12.35 -7.78 -19.29
CA CYS A 17 -12.05 -7.97 -17.87
C CYS A 17 -10.54 -7.89 -17.60
N VAL A 18 -9.72 -8.55 -18.41
CA VAL A 18 -8.25 -8.49 -18.28
C VAL A 18 -7.73 -7.08 -18.53
N TYR A 19 -8.24 -6.42 -19.57
CA TYR A 19 -7.88 -5.04 -19.89
C TYR A 19 -8.17 -4.09 -18.73
N ILE A 20 -9.39 -4.14 -18.18
CA ILE A 20 -9.81 -3.28 -17.06
C ILE A 20 -9.00 -3.60 -15.80
N ASP A 21 -8.76 -4.87 -15.49
CA ASP A 21 -7.95 -5.27 -14.32
C ASP A 21 -6.52 -4.70 -14.41
N MET A 22 -5.88 -4.85 -15.57
CA MET A 22 -4.53 -4.34 -15.82
C MET A 22 -4.46 -2.82 -15.99
N TYR A 23 -5.58 -2.15 -16.27
CA TYR A 23 -5.61 -0.71 -16.48
C TYR A 23 -5.46 0.01 -15.13
N GLN A 24 -4.28 0.59 -14.92
CA GLN A 24 -3.92 1.32 -13.70
C GLN A 24 -3.23 2.64 -14.06
N ASN A 25 -3.35 3.62 -13.16
CA ASN A 25 -2.51 4.81 -13.20
C ASN A 25 -1.13 4.45 -12.63
N GLY A 26 -0.11 4.49 -13.48
CA GLY A 26 1.29 4.46 -13.05
C GLY A 26 1.93 5.81 -13.31
N GLU A 27 2.96 6.17 -12.55
CA GLU A 27 3.67 7.46 -12.65
C GLU A 27 4.18 7.77 -14.07
N LEU A 28 4.51 6.72 -14.83
CA LEU A 28 5.03 6.82 -16.20
C LEU A 28 3.98 6.57 -17.29
N GLY A 29 2.72 6.32 -16.94
CA GLY A 29 1.64 5.98 -17.89
C GLY A 29 1.80 4.61 -18.59
N LEU A 30 2.89 3.88 -18.35
CA LEU A 30 3.23 2.62 -19.00
C LEU A 30 2.22 1.50 -18.74
N MET A 31 1.53 1.53 -17.60
CA MET A 31 0.53 0.53 -17.24
C MET A 31 -0.63 0.47 -18.23
N GLN A 32 -1.01 1.60 -18.83
CA GLN A 32 -2.05 1.67 -19.85
C GLN A 32 -1.60 0.99 -21.15
N ILE A 33 -0.31 1.10 -21.49
CA ILE A 33 0.31 0.43 -22.65
C ILE A 33 0.39 -1.08 -22.39
N PHE A 34 0.80 -1.50 -21.20
CA PHE A 34 0.82 -2.92 -20.83
C PHE A 34 -0.58 -3.55 -20.83
N ALA A 35 -1.61 -2.83 -20.37
CA ALA A 35 -2.99 -3.28 -20.46
C ALA A 35 -3.43 -3.48 -21.93
N TYR A 36 -3.04 -2.57 -22.83
CA TYR A 36 -3.30 -2.69 -24.28
C TYR A 36 -2.63 -3.93 -24.88
N VAL A 37 -1.34 -4.13 -24.61
CA VAL A 37 -0.58 -5.29 -25.09
C VAL A 37 -1.16 -6.59 -24.51
N GLY A 38 -1.54 -6.58 -23.23
CA GLY A 38 -2.20 -7.68 -22.55
C GLY A 38 -3.53 -8.07 -23.19
N LEU A 39 -4.39 -7.09 -23.53
CA LEU A 39 -5.65 -7.32 -24.24
C LEU A 39 -5.45 -8.00 -25.59
N LEU A 40 -4.50 -7.51 -26.40
CA LEU A 40 -4.18 -8.10 -27.70
C LEU A 40 -3.62 -9.52 -27.55
N GLY A 41 -2.68 -9.71 -26.62
CA GLY A 41 -2.09 -11.02 -26.31
C GLY A 41 -3.15 -12.02 -25.83
N PHE A 42 -4.05 -11.62 -24.95
CA PHE A 42 -5.15 -12.45 -24.46
C PHE A 42 -6.10 -12.85 -25.60
N THR A 43 -6.49 -11.89 -26.44
CA THR A 43 -7.36 -12.13 -27.60
C THR A 43 -6.72 -13.14 -28.56
N PHE A 44 -5.39 -13.12 -28.71
CA PHE A 44 -4.66 -14.09 -29.51
C PHE A 44 -4.60 -15.48 -28.85
N VAL A 45 -4.12 -15.56 -27.60
CA VAL A 45 -3.88 -16.83 -26.88
C VAL A 45 -5.18 -17.57 -26.56
N ILE A 46 -6.24 -16.86 -26.20
CA ILE A 46 -7.54 -17.45 -25.81
C ILE A 46 -8.51 -17.50 -27.00
N GLY A 47 -8.45 -16.53 -27.91
CA GLY A 47 -9.28 -16.52 -29.12
C GLY A 47 -8.96 -17.67 -30.06
N ILE A 48 -7.68 -18.06 -30.21
CA ILE A 48 -7.29 -19.19 -31.07
C ILE A 48 -7.94 -20.51 -30.60
N PRO A 49 -7.82 -20.95 -29.34
CA PRO A 49 -8.52 -22.12 -28.82
C PRO A 49 -10.05 -22.05 -29.04
N ILE A 50 -10.68 -20.93 -28.68
CA ILE A 50 -12.15 -20.79 -28.74
C ILE A 50 -12.68 -20.84 -30.19
N ILE A 51 -11.94 -20.24 -31.12
CA ILE A 51 -12.33 -20.13 -32.54
C ILE A 51 -11.95 -21.41 -33.30
N PHE A 52 -10.78 -22.00 -33.05
CA PHE A 52 -10.25 -23.10 -33.85
C PHE A 52 -10.58 -24.49 -33.31
N ILE A 53 -10.65 -24.66 -31.99
CA ILE A 53 -10.91 -25.97 -31.35
C ILE A 53 -12.41 -26.25 -31.31
N LYS A 54 -12.80 -27.48 -31.72
CA LYS A 54 -14.20 -27.97 -31.72
C LYS A 54 -15.20 -27.08 -32.48
N ASN A 55 -14.72 -26.21 -33.37
CA ASN A 55 -15.57 -25.36 -34.22
C ASN A 55 -15.66 -25.96 -35.64
N LYS A 56 -16.85 -26.38 -36.05
CA LYS A 56 -17.13 -27.06 -37.35
C LYS A 56 -17.20 -26.12 -38.57
N ILE A 57 -16.83 -24.85 -38.41
CA ILE A 57 -16.85 -23.87 -39.51
C ILE A 57 -15.63 -23.99 -40.42
N SER A 58 -15.75 -23.54 -41.67
CA SER A 58 -14.65 -23.51 -42.63
C SER A 58 -13.47 -22.67 -42.14
N LEU A 59 -12.26 -23.04 -42.55
CA LEU A 59 -11.03 -22.34 -42.16
C LEU A 59 -11.07 -20.84 -42.48
N SER A 60 -11.61 -20.47 -43.64
CA SER A 60 -11.81 -19.07 -44.04
C SER A 60 -12.67 -18.28 -43.04
N LYS A 61 -13.74 -18.90 -42.50
CA LYS A 61 -14.60 -18.28 -41.49
C LYS A 61 -13.91 -18.16 -40.14
N LYS A 62 -13.05 -19.13 -39.77
CA LYS A 62 -12.22 -19.06 -38.54
C LYS A 62 -11.26 -17.87 -38.59
N ILE A 63 -10.56 -17.71 -39.72
CA ILE A 63 -9.65 -16.59 -39.95
C ILE A 63 -10.41 -15.26 -39.90
N GLY A 64 -11.57 -15.17 -40.56
CA GLY A 64 -12.41 -13.97 -40.50
C GLY A 64 -12.87 -13.61 -39.08
N LEU A 65 -13.28 -14.61 -38.28
CA LEU A 65 -13.65 -14.41 -36.87
C LEU A 65 -12.48 -13.93 -36.01
N LEU A 66 -11.29 -14.50 -36.22
CA LEU A 66 -10.07 -14.08 -35.51
C LEU A 66 -9.71 -12.62 -35.87
N PHE A 67 -9.76 -12.29 -37.16
CA PHE A 67 -9.50 -10.93 -37.62
C PHE A 67 -10.48 -9.91 -37.01
N ILE A 68 -11.78 -10.21 -37.03
CA ILE A 68 -12.80 -9.35 -36.41
C ILE A 68 -12.54 -9.19 -34.90
N SER A 69 -12.18 -10.26 -34.19
CA SER A 69 -11.85 -10.17 -32.76
C SER A 69 -10.64 -9.27 -32.49
N MET A 70 -9.61 -9.32 -33.33
CA MET A 70 -8.44 -8.44 -33.21
C MET A 70 -8.78 -6.98 -33.49
N VAL A 71 -9.60 -6.71 -34.51
CA VAL A 71 -10.07 -5.35 -34.80
C VAL A 71 -10.87 -4.79 -33.61
N ILE A 72 -11.77 -5.58 -33.03
CA ILE A 72 -12.53 -5.16 -31.84
C ILE A 72 -11.58 -4.90 -30.66
N ALA A 73 -10.64 -5.80 -30.39
CA ALA A 73 -9.65 -5.65 -29.32
C ALA A 73 -8.77 -4.41 -29.50
N ALA A 74 -8.40 -4.06 -30.73
CA ALA A 74 -7.64 -2.86 -31.03
C ALA A 74 -8.46 -1.57 -30.84
N VAL A 75 -9.78 -1.63 -31.05
CA VAL A 75 -10.69 -0.46 -30.90
C VAL A 75 -11.07 -0.20 -29.44
N ILE A 76 -11.22 -1.24 -28.61
CA ILE A 76 -11.66 -1.12 -27.20
C ILE A 76 -10.91 -0.04 -26.41
N PRO A 77 -9.58 0.09 -26.51
CA PRO A 77 -8.83 1.10 -25.77
C PRO A 77 -9.17 2.53 -26.19
N PHE A 78 -9.53 2.74 -27.46
CA PHE A 78 -9.96 4.05 -27.98
C PHE A 78 -11.39 4.42 -27.53
N LEU A 79 -12.18 3.45 -27.06
CA LEU A 79 -13.51 3.72 -26.51
C LEU A 79 -13.46 4.27 -25.07
N GLY A 80 -12.27 4.36 -24.46
CA GLY A 80 -12.09 4.99 -23.16
C GLY A 80 -12.59 4.18 -21.96
N PHE A 81 -12.89 2.89 -22.12
CA PHE A 81 -13.36 2.04 -21.01
C PHE A 81 -12.36 1.95 -19.85
N GLY A 82 -11.04 2.02 -20.13
CA GLY A 82 -10.03 2.10 -19.08
C GLY A 82 -10.15 3.37 -18.24
N ASN A 83 -10.40 4.52 -18.88
CA ASN A 83 -10.62 5.79 -18.18
C ASN A 83 -11.87 5.77 -17.31
N LEU A 84 -12.91 5.03 -17.72
CA LEU A 84 -14.13 4.88 -16.92
C LEU A 84 -13.83 4.21 -15.56
N LYS A 85 -12.93 3.21 -15.53
CA LYS A 85 -12.47 2.57 -14.29
C LYS A 85 -11.86 3.62 -13.33
N ILE A 86 -10.92 4.42 -13.83
CA ILE A 86 -10.25 5.46 -13.04
C ILE A 86 -11.26 6.49 -12.52
N ILE A 87 -12.17 6.96 -13.37
CA ILE A 87 -13.20 7.94 -12.99
C ILE A 87 -14.09 7.38 -11.87
N LEU A 88 -14.47 6.10 -11.95
CA LEU A 88 -15.26 5.43 -10.93
C LEU A 88 -14.48 5.27 -9.62
N GLU A 89 -13.21 4.87 -9.67
CA GLU A 89 -12.34 4.77 -8.50
C GLU A 89 -12.15 6.13 -7.82
N ASP A 90 -11.87 7.17 -8.60
CA ASP A 90 -11.76 8.56 -8.12
C ASP A 90 -13.08 9.05 -7.51
N HIS A 91 -14.22 8.73 -8.13
CA HIS A 91 -15.53 9.09 -7.60
C HIS A 91 -15.79 8.43 -6.24
N LEU A 92 -15.39 7.17 -6.06
CA LEU A 92 -15.52 6.45 -4.80
C LEU A 92 -14.59 7.01 -3.71
N ILE A 93 -13.35 7.35 -4.05
CA ILE A 93 -12.42 8.05 -3.14
C ILE A 93 -13.05 9.37 -2.69
N ASN A 94 -13.48 10.21 -3.64
CA ASN A 94 -14.05 11.52 -3.34
C ASN A 94 -15.31 11.40 -2.48
N LYS A 95 -16.14 10.37 -2.71
CA LYS A 95 -17.33 10.12 -1.91
C LYS A 95 -16.99 9.78 -0.45
N GLU A 96 -15.94 9.00 -0.20
CA GLU A 96 -15.53 8.69 1.17
C GLU A 96 -14.90 9.90 1.86
N ILE A 97 -14.11 10.70 1.13
CA ILE A 97 -13.58 11.98 1.63
C ILE A 97 -14.74 12.93 1.99
N GLU A 98 -15.68 13.16 1.06
CA GLU A 98 -16.83 14.03 1.27
C GLU A 98 -17.71 13.58 2.44
N LYS A 99 -17.84 12.27 2.65
CA LYS A 99 -18.54 11.72 3.81
C LYS A 99 -17.85 12.11 5.12
N VAL A 100 -16.53 12.01 5.18
CA VAL A 100 -15.74 12.40 6.37
C VAL A 100 -15.73 13.91 6.56
N ASP A 101 -15.54 14.69 5.48
CA ASP A 101 -15.65 16.15 5.49
C ASP A 101 -16.96 16.61 6.10
N ASN A 102 -18.08 16.05 5.66
CA ASN A 102 -19.40 16.37 6.19
C ASN A 102 -19.59 15.91 7.63
N GLN A 103 -19.02 14.76 8.01
CA GLN A 103 -19.17 14.22 9.37
C GLN A 103 -18.42 15.06 10.41
N TYR A 104 -17.22 15.54 10.08
CA TYR A 104 -16.38 16.31 11.00
C TYR A 104 -16.33 17.80 10.68
N ASN A 105 -17.07 18.28 9.67
CA ASN A 105 -17.08 19.68 9.23
C ASN A 105 -15.66 20.22 8.92
N VAL A 106 -14.86 19.43 8.19
CA VAL A 106 -13.50 19.78 7.76
C VAL A 106 -13.41 19.80 6.24
N GLU A 107 -12.37 20.46 5.70
CA GLU A 107 -12.05 20.45 4.27
C GLU A 107 -10.80 19.59 4.05
N LEU A 108 -10.98 18.28 3.83
CA LEU A 108 -9.87 17.39 3.51
C LEU A 108 -9.46 17.52 2.03
N GLN A 109 -8.16 17.35 1.78
CA GLN A 109 -7.61 17.31 0.43
C GLN A 109 -7.54 15.86 -0.07
N LYS A 110 -7.44 15.65 -1.39
CA LYS A 110 -7.39 14.29 -1.99
C LYS A 110 -6.17 13.48 -1.56
N ASP A 111 -5.09 14.16 -1.20
CA ASP A 111 -3.84 13.62 -0.64
C ASP A 111 -3.88 13.52 0.89
N SER A 112 -4.99 13.83 1.55
CA SER A 112 -5.11 13.64 3.00
C SER A 112 -5.27 12.16 3.34
N VAL A 113 -4.58 11.72 4.39
CA VAL A 113 -4.78 10.42 5.04
C VAL A 113 -5.40 10.68 6.40
N PHE A 114 -6.45 9.93 6.75
CA PHE A 114 -7.18 10.19 7.98
C PHE A 114 -7.66 8.95 8.70
N LEU A 115 -7.67 8.99 10.04
CA LEU A 115 -8.31 7.99 10.90
C LEU A 115 -9.50 8.64 11.60
N ALA A 116 -10.69 8.07 11.37
CA ALA A 116 -11.94 8.51 11.97
C ALA A 116 -12.21 7.75 13.28
N PHE A 117 -12.50 8.49 14.34
CA PHE A 117 -12.89 8.00 15.67
C PHE A 117 -14.21 8.65 16.06
N ASP A 118 -14.96 8.08 17.01
CA ASP A 118 -16.35 8.49 17.30
C ASP A 118 -16.62 10.01 17.27
N ASN A 119 -15.75 10.81 17.92
CA ASN A 119 -15.87 12.27 17.99
C ASN A 119 -14.67 13.05 17.43
N HIS A 120 -13.65 12.36 16.91
CA HIS A 120 -12.39 12.97 16.49
C HIS A 120 -11.88 12.42 15.16
N LEU A 121 -11.17 13.27 14.44
CA LEU A 121 -10.52 12.93 13.19
C LEU A 121 -9.03 13.22 13.30
N LEU A 122 -8.18 12.19 13.11
CA LEU A 122 -6.74 12.36 12.96
C LEU A 122 -6.44 12.49 11.47
N VAL A 123 -5.68 13.51 11.08
CA VAL A 123 -5.34 13.81 9.68
C VAL A 123 -3.83 13.98 9.52
N GLY A 124 -3.28 13.41 8.44
CA GLY A 124 -1.92 13.59 7.95
C GLY A 124 -1.91 13.73 6.42
N ASN A 125 -0.74 13.96 5.83
CA ASN A 125 -0.57 14.02 4.38
C ASN A 125 -0.06 12.68 3.81
N LYS A 126 -0.48 12.32 2.60
CA LYS A 126 -0.02 11.14 1.86
C LYS A 126 1.36 11.32 1.26
N ASP A 127 1.74 12.53 0.88
CA ASP A 127 3.05 12.85 0.30
C ASP A 127 4.17 12.91 1.35
N ASP A 128 3.82 12.65 2.61
CA ASP A 128 4.75 12.39 3.70
C ASP A 128 5.44 11.01 3.60
N LEU A 129 5.58 10.45 2.42
CA LEU A 129 6.30 9.19 2.22
C LEU A 129 7.81 9.46 2.16
N LEU A 130 8.45 9.22 3.30
CA LEU A 130 9.90 9.17 3.57
C LEU A 130 10.62 10.52 3.72
N GLY A 131 11.36 10.68 4.82
CA GLY A 131 12.56 11.55 4.85
C GLY A 131 12.44 12.95 5.47
N ASN A 132 11.30 13.33 6.07
CA ASN A 132 11.20 14.57 6.85
C ASN A 132 10.54 14.29 8.21
N MET A 133 11.24 14.63 9.30
CA MET A 133 10.78 14.37 10.68
C MET A 133 9.95 15.51 11.27
N ASP A 134 9.89 16.68 10.61
CA ASP A 134 9.10 17.84 11.05
C ASP A 134 7.62 17.77 10.64
N LYS A 135 7.16 16.60 10.18
CA LYS A 135 5.77 16.37 9.79
C LYS A 135 4.84 16.47 10.99
N THR A 136 3.62 16.93 10.74
CA THR A 136 2.61 17.14 11.77
C THR A 136 1.33 16.37 11.49
N LEU A 137 0.79 15.75 12.53
CA LEU A 137 -0.57 15.24 12.52
C LEU A 137 -1.52 16.25 13.17
N LEU A 138 -2.72 16.37 12.62
CA LEU A 138 -3.77 17.27 13.10
C LEU A 138 -4.93 16.46 13.66
N VAL A 139 -5.48 16.89 14.78
CA VAL A 139 -6.68 16.31 15.38
C VAL A 139 -7.79 17.36 15.31
N TYR A 140 -8.92 16.97 14.72
CA TYR A 140 -10.14 17.75 14.67
C TYR A 140 -11.22 17.10 15.54
N ASP A 141 -12.07 17.91 16.15
CA ASP A 141 -13.32 17.44 16.75
C ASP A 141 -14.44 17.33 15.69
N SER A 142 -15.59 16.77 16.10
CA SER A 142 -16.79 16.66 15.26
C SER A 142 -17.36 17.99 14.73
N LEU A 143 -16.94 19.14 15.24
CA LEU A 143 -17.38 20.46 14.79
C LEU A 143 -16.41 21.08 13.77
N GLY A 144 -15.31 20.40 13.46
CA GLY A 144 -14.28 20.85 12.52
C GLY A 144 -13.24 21.75 13.17
N LYS A 145 -13.21 21.83 14.49
CA LYS A 145 -12.21 22.63 15.21
C LYS A 145 -10.95 21.79 15.41
N GLU A 146 -9.80 22.34 15.00
CA GLU A 146 -8.49 21.78 15.35
C GLU A 146 -8.32 21.83 16.88
N THR A 147 -8.24 20.66 17.51
CA THR A 147 -8.03 20.52 18.96
C THR A 147 -6.57 20.27 19.29
N LYS A 148 -5.81 19.65 18.38
CA LYS A 148 -4.39 19.37 18.55
C LYS A 148 -3.63 19.38 17.23
N ARG A 149 -2.38 19.83 17.30
CA ARG A 149 -1.36 19.69 16.28
C ARG A 149 -0.12 19.13 16.95
N ILE A 150 0.36 17.99 16.47
CA ILE A 150 1.49 17.28 17.07
C ILE A 150 2.53 16.95 16.02
N LYS A 151 3.81 17.20 16.32
CA LYS A 151 4.90 16.69 15.48
C LYS A 151 5.01 15.18 15.63
N ILE A 152 5.34 14.48 14.56
CA ILE A 152 5.51 13.02 14.62
C ILE A 152 6.60 12.64 15.62
N THR A 153 7.69 13.40 15.70
CA THR A 153 8.78 13.18 16.66
C THR A 153 8.30 13.31 18.11
N GLU A 154 7.43 14.28 18.39
CA GLU A 154 6.83 14.46 19.72
C GLU A 154 5.88 13.30 20.05
N LEU A 155 5.07 12.87 19.08
CA LEU A 155 4.20 11.70 19.24
C LEU A 155 5.01 10.41 19.46
N ALA A 156 6.11 10.24 18.72
CA ALA A 156 7.01 9.11 18.87
C ALA A 156 7.64 9.11 20.26
N LYS A 157 8.13 10.26 20.73
CA LYS A 157 8.68 10.43 22.08
C LYS A 157 7.64 10.11 23.17
N ALA A 158 6.39 10.51 22.99
CA ALA A 158 5.31 10.19 23.92
C ALA A 158 4.97 8.69 23.94
N ALA A 159 5.12 7.97 22.82
CA ALA A 159 4.85 6.55 22.71
C ALA A 159 5.92 5.66 23.39
N VAL A 160 7.16 6.13 23.45
CA VAL A 160 8.34 5.37 23.90
C VAL A 160 8.19 4.70 25.27
N PRO A 161 7.70 5.39 26.33
CA PRO A 161 7.53 4.78 27.64
C PRO A 161 6.61 3.56 27.62
N TYR A 162 5.71 3.48 26.64
CA TYR A 162 4.67 2.47 26.51
C TYR A 162 5.01 1.36 25.49
N LEU A 163 6.17 1.44 24.84
CA LEU A 163 6.65 0.35 23.99
C LEU A 163 6.67 -0.96 24.78
N PRO A 164 6.28 -2.09 24.18
CA PRO A 164 6.23 -3.41 24.81
C PRO A 164 7.63 -4.02 24.97
N LEU A 165 8.52 -3.24 25.59
CA LEU A 165 9.95 -3.47 25.79
C LEU A 165 10.31 -3.12 27.24
N ASN A 166 11.33 -3.78 27.78
CA ASN A 166 11.94 -3.38 29.05
C ASN A 166 12.83 -2.13 28.89
N ASP A 167 13.25 -1.53 30.01
CA ASP A 167 14.00 -0.27 29.99
C ASP A 167 15.35 -0.38 29.25
N LYS A 168 16.05 -1.52 29.38
CA LYS A 168 17.31 -1.78 28.67
C LYS A 168 17.08 -1.91 27.15
N GLU A 169 15.96 -2.48 26.74
CA GLU A 169 15.59 -2.61 25.33
C GLU A 169 15.21 -1.25 24.72
N LYS A 170 14.58 -0.37 25.49
CA LYS A 170 14.25 1.00 25.05
C LYS A 170 15.50 1.83 24.76
N GLU A 171 16.60 1.62 25.48
CA GLU A 171 17.87 2.32 25.25
C GLU A 171 18.48 2.09 23.86
N THR A 172 18.19 0.93 23.24
CA THR A 172 18.68 0.57 21.90
C THR A 172 17.57 0.61 20.85
N THR A 173 16.50 1.35 21.12
CA THR A 173 15.38 1.52 20.21
C THR A 173 15.47 2.86 19.46
N TYR A 174 15.17 2.82 18.16
CA TYR A 174 15.16 3.98 17.28
C TYR A 174 13.74 4.22 16.78
N PHE A 175 13.37 5.48 16.60
CA PHE A 175 12.23 5.85 15.78
C PHE A 175 12.71 5.93 14.32
N ASP A 176 12.09 5.14 13.43
CA ASP A 176 12.50 5.06 12.01
C ASP A 176 11.80 6.14 11.17
N ASP A 177 10.47 6.07 11.09
CA ASP A 177 9.61 7.01 10.36
C ASP A 177 8.13 6.72 10.67
N MET A 178 7.23 7.49 10.06
CA MET A 178 5.81 7.19 9.91
C MET A 178 5.53 6.64 8.51
N LYS A 179 4.64 5.65 8.39
CA LYS A 179 4.02 5.26 7.13
C LYS A 179 2.57 5.70 7.13
N THR A 180 2.16 6.33 6.04
CA THR A 180 0.76 6.61 5.76
C THR A 180 0.31 5.81 4.55
N GLN A 181 -0.92 5.33 4.60
CA GLN A 181 -1.59 4.73 3.46
C GLN A 181 -2.92 5.44 3.29
N GLY A 182 -3.09 6.16 2.19
CA GLY A 182 -4.38 6.76 1.84
C GLY A 182 -5.37 5.72 1.32
N ILE A 183 -6.65 6.10 1.26
CA ILE A 183 -7.70 5.27 0.63
C ILE A 183 -7.30 4.93 -0.79
N THR A 184 -7.31 3.63 -1.11
CA THR A 184 -7.19 3.15 -2.49
C THR A 184 -8.42 2.34 -2.86
N TYR A 185 -9.06 2.68 -3.98
CA TYR A 185 -10.10 1.88 -4.58
C TYR A 185 -9.53 1.11 -5.77
N ASP A 186 -9.75 -0.20 -5.76
CA ASP A 186 -9.61 -1.07 -6.92
C ASP A 186 -10.99 -1.69 -7.15
N LEU A 187 -11.63 -1.42 -8.29
CA LEU A 187 -12.97 -1.92 -8.60
C LEU A 187 -13.10 -3.46 -8.51
N LEU A 188 -11.98 -4.19 -8.54
CA LEU A 188 -11.93 -5.65 -8.50
C LEU A 188 -11.31 -6.22 -7.21
N LYS A 189 -10.79 -5.38 -6.30
CA LYS A 189 -10.14 -5.83 -5.05
C LYS A 189 -10.66 -5.09 -3.81
N LYS A 190 -10.33 -5.65 -2.64
CA LYS A 190 -10.68 -5.07 -1.35
C LYS A 190 -10.06 -3.67 -1.21
N ILE A 191 -10.88 -2.72 -0.75
CA ILE A 191 -10.47 -1.37 -0.38
C ILE A 191 -9.37 -1.47 0.69
N ASN A 192 -8.24 -0.82 0.46
CA ASN A 192 -7.35 -0.51 1.58
C ASN A 192 -7.86 0.79 2.19
N GLY A 193 -8.20 0.73 3.47
CA GLY A 193 -8.59 1.92 4.23
C GLY A 193 -7.41 2.85 4.46
N ASN A 194 -7.69 4.03 4.99
CA ASN A 194 -6.65 4.88 5.51
C ASN A 194 -5.92 4.19 6.66
N ASP A 195 -4.60 4.36 6.72
CA ASP A 195 -3.77 3.87 7.81
C ASP A 195 -2.66 4.87 8.11
N ILE A 196 -2.33 5.01 9.39
CA ILE A 196 -1.25 5.84 9.90
C ILE A 196 -0.51 4.98 10.93
N GLN A 197 0.79 4.75 10.72
CA GLN A 197 1.59 3.91 11.62
C GLN A 197 2.95 4.56 11.88
N LEU A 198 3.37 4.58 13.14
CA LEU A 198 4.74 4.95 13.52
C LEU A 198 5.58 3.68 13.66
N PHE A 199 6.80 3.71 13.11
CA PHE A 199 7.72 2.58 13.12
C PHE A 199 8.85 2.85 14.10
N PHE A 200 9.06 1.89 14.99
CA PHE A 200 10.19 1.83 15.88
C PHE A 200 10.98 0.56 15.57
N ARG A 201 12.27 0.60 15.88
CA ARG A 201 13.17 -0.52 15.70
C ARG A 201 13.97 -0.76 16.94
N TYR A 202 13.76 -1.91 17.56
CA TYR A 202 14.56 -2.38 18.69
C TYR A 202 15.76 -3.17 18.19
N VAL A 203 16.96 -2.81 18.65
CA VAL A 203 18.20 -3.45 18.23
C VAL A 203 18.81 -4.27 19.36
N THR A 204 19.14 -5.53 19.09
CA THR A 204 19.78 -6.44 20.04
C THR A 204 20.89 -7.28 19.42
N THR A 205 21.78 -7.77 20.25
CA THR A 205 22.76 -8.80 19.89
C THR A 205 22.30 -10.20 20.29
N GLU A 206 21.16 -10.31 20.98
CA GLU A 206 20.58 -11.60 21.38
C GLU A 206 20.01 -12.31 20.15
N VAL A 207 20.52 -13.53 19.90
CA VAL A 207 20.13 -14.33 18.75
C VAL A 207 18.69 -14.82 18.96
N PRO A 208 17.76 -14.59 18.01
CA PRO A 208 16.40 -15.11 18.10
C PRO A 208 16.40 -16.65 18.12
N GLU A 209 15.56 -17.26 18.95
CA GLU A 209 15.57 -18.72 19.20
C GLU A 209 15.44 -19.56 17.91
N ASP A 210 14.63 -19.10 16.95
CA ASP A 210 14.40 -19.79 15.69
C ASP A 210 15.22 -19.25 14.51
N TYR A 211 16.17 -18.33 14.75
CA TYR A 211 16.85 -17.63 13.67
C TYR A 211 17.65 -18.57 12.77
N LYS A 212 17.43 -18.43 11.45
CA LYS A 212 18.23 -19.09 10.42
C LYS A 212 19.09 -18.02 9.76
N TYR A 213 20.39 -18.28 9.67
CA TYR A 213 21.33 -17.39 8.99
C TYR A 213 20.82 -17.04 7.59
N GLU A 214 20.80 -15.74 7.30
CA GLU A 214 20.55 -15.22 5.96
C GLU A 214 21.52 -15.88 4.96
N PRO A 215 21.02 -16.51 3.88
CA PRO A 215 21.86 -17.27 2.95
C PRO A 215 22.99 -16.47 2.29
N ASP A 216 22.82 -15.15 2.23
CA ASP A 216 23.69 -14.16 1.62
C ASP A 216 24.62 -13.45 2.61
N MET A 217 24.53 -13.76 3.92
CA MET A 217 25.44 -13.24 4.92
C MET A 217 26.88 -13.78 4.69
N PRO A 218 27.89 -12.91 4.57
CA PRO A 218 29.29 -13.33 4.46
C PRO A 218 29.76 -14.16 5.66
N SER A 219 30.64 -15.13 5.41
CA SER A 219 31.18 -16.02 6.45
C SER A 219 32.09 -15.31 7.46
N ASP A 220 32.59 -14.12 7.12
CA ASP A 220 33.41 -13.27 7.97
C ASP A 220 32.61 -12.17 8.68
N ALA A 221 31.27 -12.22 8.63
CA ALA A 221 30.40 -11.26 9.30
C ALA A 221 30.66 -11.20 10.82
N ARG A 222 30.79 -9.97 11.32
CA ARG A 222 31.00 -9.60 12.74
C ARG A 222 29.98 -8.56 13.16
N ASP A 223 29.89 -8.30 14.47
CA ASP A 223 28.97 -7.32 15.05
C ASP A 223 27.52 -7.50 14.59
N VAL A 224 27.07 -8.76 14.51
CA VAL A 224 25.72 -9.11 14.08
C VAL A 224 24.71 -8.54 15.08
N LYS A 225 23.78 -7.73 14.58
CA LYS A 225 22.67 -7.16 15.34
C LYS A 225 21.36 -7.51 14.67
N PHE A 226 20.38 -7.86 15.49
CA PHE A 226 19.03 -8.18 15.10
C PHE A 226 18.13 -6.98 15.38
N HIS A 227 17.28 -6.68 14.40
CA HIS A 227 16.39 -5.54 14.41
C HIS A 227 14.96 -6.04 14.41
N TYR A 228 14.23 -5.72 15.46
CA TYR A 228 12.81 -6.04 15.60
C TYR A 228 11.98 -4.79 15.29
N ASP A 229 11.15 -4.89 14.27
CA ASP A 229 10.21 -3.83 13.93
C ASP A 229 9.05 -3.83 14.94
N ILE A 230 8.70 -2.65 15.44
CA ILE A 230 7.55 -2.37 16.29
C ILE A 230 6.72 -1.31 15.60
N THR A 231 5.41 -1.56 15.43
CA THR A 231 4.49 -0.55 14.91
C THR A 231 3.60 -0.03 16.02
N TYR A 232 3.37 1.28 16.01
CA TYR A 232 2.34 1.94 16.79
C TYR A 232 1.25 2.44 15.85
N SER A 233 0.02 1.97 16.06
CA SER A 233 -1.18 2.41 15.35
C SER A 233 -1.93 3.42 16.23
N PRO A 234 -1.94 4.72 15.89
CA PRO A 234 -2.55 5.75 16.73
C PRO A 234 -4.04 5.50 16.95
N VAL A 235 -4.48 5.63 18.20
CA VAL A 235 -5.89 5.63 18.61
C VAL A 235 -6.13 6.87 19.46
N LEU A 236 -7.29 7.51 19.26
CA LEU A 236 -7.72 8.66 20.07
C LEU A 236 -8.81 8.26 21.06
N ASP A 237 -8.76 8.83 22.27
CA ASP A 237 -9.84 8.73 23.25
C ASP A 237 -10.98 9.73 22.96
N GLU A 238 -12.00 9.72 23.83
CA GLU A 238 -13.16 10.63 23.73
C GLU A 238 -12.80 12.12 23.82
N LYS A 239 -11.59 12.46 24.29
CA LYS A 239 -11.08 13.83 24.42
C LYS A 239 -10.10 14.21 23.30
N GLY A 240 -9.80 13.30 22.38
CA GLY A 240 -8.81 13.53 21.32
C GLY A 240 -7.37 13.38 21.81
N GLU A 241 -7.16 12.66 22.91
CA GLU A 241 -5.84 12.30 23.42
C GLU A 241 -5.37 10.97 22.84
N PHE A 242 -4.07 10.86 22.56
CA PHE A 242 -3.48 9.62 22.05
C PHE A 242 -3.44 8.56 23.15
N ILE A 243 -3.97 7.38 22.84
CA ILE A 243 -3.95 6.23 23.74
C ILE A 243 -2.70 5.40 23.45
N PHE A 244 -1.93 5.12 24.50
CA PHE A 244 -0.78 4.23 24.45
C PHE A 244 -1.03 3.01 25.34
N ASN A 245 -1.29 1.86 24.73
CA ASN A 245 -1.49 0.60 25.45
C ASN A 245 -1.00 -0.60 24.61
N SER A 246 -0.96 -1.80 25.20
CA SER A 246 -0.48 -3.01 24.53
C SER A 246 -1.15 -3.33 23.20
N ASP A 247 -2.42 -2.94 23.03
CA ASP A 247 -3.21 -3.25 21.85
C ASP A 247 -2.92 -2.29 20.69
N THR A 248 -2.37 -1.11 21.00
CA THR A 248 -1.92 -0.12 19.99
C THR A 248 -0.51 -0.36 19.47
N PHE A 249 0.25 -1.27 20.09
CA PHE A 249 1.60 -1.64 19.66
C PHE A 249 1.63 -3.08 19.14
N HIS A 250 2.33 -3.29 18.02
CA HIS A 250 2.59 -4.61 17.49
C HIS A 250 4.10 -4.83 17.35
N LEU A 251 4.62 -5.77 18.11
CA LEU A 251 6.02 -6.18 18.08
C LEU A 251 6.18 -7.45 17.24
N PHE A 252 6.92 -7.35 16.14
CA PHE A 252 7.10 -8.44 15.19
C PHE A 252 8.38 -9.24 15.51
N LYS A 253 8.23 -10.31 16.33
CA LYS A 253 9.33 -11.23 16.70
C LYS A 253 9.49 -12.44 15.79
N ASN A 254 8.81 -12.50 14.65
CA ASN A 254 8.91 -13.67 13.77
C ASN A 254 10.17 -13.59 12.89
N ASN A 255 10.75 -14.74 12.49
CA ASN A 255 11.94 -14.75 11.63
C ASN A 255 11.78 -14.05 10.27
N GLN A 256 10.54 -13.85 9.82
CA GLN A 256 10.27 -13.19 8.52
C GLN A 256 10.28 -11.67 8.63
N SER A 257 10.24 -11.11 9.84
CA SER A 257 10.23 -9.69 10.13
C SER A 257 11.52 -9.18 10.79
N ILE A 258 12.43 -10.08 11.16
CA ILE A 258 13.73 -9.72 11.75
C ILE A 258 14.67 -9.30 10.63
N ARG A 259 15.24 -8.11 10.75
CA ARG A 259 16.31 -7.65 9.87
C ARG A 259 17.64 -7.80 10.56
N VAL A 260 18.70 -8.06 9.80
CA VAL A 260 20.04 -8.25 10.37
C VAL A 260 21.01 -7.22 9.79
N SER A 261 21.78 -6.59 10.68
CA SER A 261 22.92 -5.74 10.29
C SER A 261 24.21 -6.37 10.78
N TYR A 262 25.28 -6.26 10.01
CA TYR A 262 26.59 -6.80 10.35
C TYR A 262 27.70 -6.02 9.63
N LYS A 263 28.94 -6.24 10.07
CA LYS A 263 30.16 -5.76 9.42
C LYS A 263 30.92 -6.93 8.80
N ALA A 264 31.36 -6.79 7.56
CA ALA A 264 32.23 -7.76 6.88
C ALA A 264 33.36 -7.03 6.15
N VAL A 265 34.40 -7.74 5.70
CA VAL A 265 35.51 -7.10 5.00
C VAL A 265 35.02 -6.48 3.69
N GLY A 266 35.07 -5.14 3.61
CA GLY A 266 34.66 -4.38 2.43
C GLY A 266 33.15 -4.17 2.28
N ILE A 267 32.33 -4.59 3.25
CA ILE A 267 30.87 -4.42 3.24
C ILE A 267 30.38 -4.04 4.64
N GLU A 268 29.62 -2.95 4.75
CA GLU A 268 28.80 -2.65 5.92
C GLU A 268 27.32 -2.77 5.52
N ALA A 269 26.62 -3.76 6.09
CA ALA A 269 25.17 -3.88 5.93
C ALA A 269 24.50 -3.02 7.01
N ILE A 270 24.25 -1.75 6.69
CA ILE A 270 23.54 -0.82 7.58
C ILE A 270 22.04 -0.85 7.22
N VAL A 271 21.19 -1.16 8.20
CA VAL A 271 19.74 -1.32 8.00
C VAL A 271 18.93 -0.09 8.48
N ALA A 272 19.55 0.80 9.25
CA ALA A 272 18.88 2.03 9.69
C ALA A 272 18.70 3.00 8.51
N PRO A 273 17.48 3.48 8.23
CA PRO A 273 17.27 4.54 7.25
C PRO A 273 18.00 5.83 7.69
N SER A 274 18.34 6.70 6.75
CA SER A 274 19.00 7.99 7.06
C SER A 274 18.17 8.92 7.94
N SER A 275 16.89 8.61 8.14
CA SER A 275 15.94 9.30 9.02
C SER A 275 15.79 8.68 10.41
N ALA A 276 16.49 7.60 10.73
CA ALA A 276 16.36 6.97 12.05
C ALA A 276 16.97 7.86 13.13
N VAL A 277 16.22 8.11 14.21
CA VAL A 277 16.71 8.84 15.39
C VAL A 277 16.60 7.94 16.60
N LEU A 278 17.67 7.90 17.40
CA LEU A 278 17.63 7.25 18.69
C LEU A 278 16.51 7.86 19.52
N VAL A 279 15.66 7.01 20.06
CA VAL A 279 14.52 7.44 20.88
C VAL A 279 14.96 8.40 22.01
N ASN A 280 16.12 8.12 22.61
CA ASN A 280 16.69 8.93 23.69
C ASN A 280 17.31 10.26 23.24
N GLU A 281 17.47 10.46 21.94
CA GLU A 281 18.03 11.68 21.32
C GLU A 281 16.95 12.59 20.72
N ILE A 282 15.68 12.19 20.75
CA ILE A 282 14.55 13.03 20.35
C ILE A 282 14.38 14.14 21.39
N ASN A 283 14.88 15.35 21.09
CA ASN A 283 14.75 16.55 21.94
C ASN A 283 13.40 17.21 21.79
#